data_AF-A0A450XJG0-F1
#
_entry.id   AF-A0A450XJG0-F1
#
_cell.length_a   1.000
_cell.length_b   1.000
_cell.length_c   1.000
_cell.angle_alpha   90.00
_cell.angle_beta   90.00
_cell.angle_gamma   90.00
#
_symmetry.space_group_name_H-M   'P 1'
#
loop_
_entity.id
_entity.type
_entity.pdbx_description
1 polymer ?
#
loop_
_entity_poly.entity_id
_entity_poly.type
_entity_poly.pdbx_seq_one_letter_code
_entity_poly.pdbx_strand_id
1 'polypeptide(L)' 'PGKVTRPTTHVATGPNQVWSWDITYCPSKIRGLFYYLYLVLDIYSRKIVG' A
#
# COMPACT_ATOMS: atom_id res chain seq x y z
N PRO A 1 -23.98 11.73 21.91
CA PRO A 1 -23.21 11.21 20.75
C PRO A 1 -22.37 12.32 20.09
N GLY A 2 -21.04 12.28 20.23
CA GLY A 2 -20.15 13.24 19.59
C GLY A 2 -20.18 13.12 18.07
N LYS A 3 -20.16 14.24 17.35
CA LYS A 3 -20.03 14.25 15.88
C LYS A 3 -18.66 13.67 15.52
N VAL A 4 -18.62 12.46 14.96
CA VAL A 4 -17.39 11.90 14.39
C VAL A 4 -17.16 12.54 13.03
N THR A 5 -16.11 13.36 12.91
CA THR A 5 -15.71 13.94 11.63
C THR A 5 -15.15 12.85 10.73
N ARG A 6 -15.55 12.83 9.46
CA ARG A 6 -15.01 11.85 8.50
C ARG A 6 -13.51 12.12 8.26
N PRO A 7 -12.68 11.07 8.08
CA PRO A 7 -11.30 11.24 7.67
C PRO A 7 -11.17 11.99 6.34
N THR A 8 -10.14 12.81 6.22
CA THR A 8 -9.78 13.47 4.97
C THR A 8 -9.30 12.44 3.95
N THR A 9 -9.65 12.61 2.68
CA THR A 9 -9.20 11.76 1.57
C THR A 9 -8.14 12.46 0.73
N HIS A 10 -7.33 11.68 0.01
CA HIS A 10 -6.29 12.19 -0.89
C HIS A 10 -6.52 11.67 -2.32
N VAL A 11 -6.18 12.49 -3.30
CA VAL A 11 -6.24 12.17 -4.74
C VAL A 11 -4.93 12.60 -5.37
N ALA A 12 -4.25 11.69 -6.07
CA ALA A 12 -3.06 12.03 -6.83
C ALA A 12 -3.46 12.58 -8.21
N THR A 13 -2.95 13.76 -8.55
CA THR A 13 -3.10 14.39 -9.87
C THR A 13 -1.87 14.21 -10.75
N GLY A 14 -0.78 13.70 -10.19
CA GLY A 14 0.46 13.37 -10.90
C GLY A 14 1.31 12.32 -10.15
N PRO A 15 2.41 11.87 -10.78
CA PRO A 15 3.32 10.89 -10.17
C PRO A 15 4.04 11.46 -8.94
N ASN A 16 4.39 10.58 -7.99
CA ASN A 16 5.12 10.87 -6.76
C ASN A 16 4.43 11.84 -5.79
N GLN A 17 3.10 11.87 -5.77
CA GLN A 17 2.33 12.69 -4.83
C GLN A 17 1.73 11.88 -3.67
N VAL A 18 1.28 10.66 -3.95
CA VAL A 18 0.64 9.78 -2.97
C VAL A 18 1.11 8.36 -3.23
N TRP A 19 1.55 7.68 -2.17
CA TRP A 19 1.96 6.29 -2.22
C TRP A 19 1.00 5.43 -1.40
N SER A 20 0.77 4.21 -1.88
CA SER A 20 0.15 3.14 -1.13
C SER A 20 1.18 2.06 -0.85
N TRP A 21 1.12 1.43 0.32
CA TRP A 21 1.97 0.30 0.63
C TRP A 21 1.12 -0.92 1.01
N ASP A 22 1.66 -2.10 0.76
CA ASP A 22 1.04 -3.40 1.04
C ASP A 22 2.07 -4.39 1.58
N ILE A 23 1.60 -5.40 2.32
CA ILE A 23 2.39 -6.56 2.70
C ILE A 23 1.69 -7.82 2.20
N THR A 24 2.34 -8.52 1.27
CA THR A 24 1.85 -9.78 0.73
C THR A 24 2.68 -10.95 1.26
N TYR A 25 1.98 -12.00 1.71
CA TYR A 25 2.58 -13.24 2.20
C TYR A 25 2.78 -14.18 1.00
N CYS A 26 4.03 -14.28 0.53
CA CYS A 26 4.37 -15.13 -0.59
C CYS A 26 4.74 -16.54 -0.12
N PRO A 27 4.27 -17.59 -0.81
CA PRO A 27 4.59 -18.97 -0.46
C PRO A 27 6.09 -19.21 -0.55
N SER A 28 6.66 -19.84 0.47
CA SER A 28 8.04 -20.34 0.43
C SER A 28 8.09 -21.83 0.07
N LYS A 29 9.31 -22.36 -0.09
CA LYS A 29 9.51 -23.81 -0.29
C LYS A 29 9.19 -24.65 0.94
N ILE A 30 9.13 -24.05 2.13
CA ILE A 30 8.90 -24.74 3.41
C ILE A 30 7.49 -24.41 3.89
N ARG A 31 6.67 -25.45 4.10
CA ARG A 31 5.29 -25.29 4.57
C ARG A 31 5.26 -24.58 5.93
N GLY A 32 4.43 -23.54 6.04
CA GLY A 32 4.30 -22.73 7.25
C GLY A 32 5.29 -21.58 7.36
N LEU A 33 6.24 -21.46 6.42
CA LEU A 33 7.10 -20.29 6.26
C LEU A 33 6.72 -19.51 5.02
N PHE A 34 6.75 -18.18 5.12
CA PHE A 34 6.38 -17.26 4.05
C PHE A 34 7.49 -16.23 3.87
N TYR A 35 7.67 -15.79 2.61
CA TYR A 35 8.37 -14.54 2.34
C TYR A 35 7.38 -13.40 2.51
N TYR A 36 7.83 -12.29 3.08
CA TYR A 36 7.00 -11.10 3.27
C TYR A 36 7.42 -10.08 2.22
N LEU A 37 6.59 -9.91 1.20
CA LEU A 37 6.79 -8.88 0.20
C LEU A 37 6.26 -7.56 0.76
N TYR A 38 7.18 -6.65 1.08
CA TYR A 38 6.86 -5.25 1.32
C TYR A 38 6.82 -4.54 -0.02
N LEU A 39 5.73 -3.85 -0.29
CA LEU A 39 5.54 -3.14 -1.54
C LEU A 39 5.16 -1.69 -1.24
N VAL A 40 5.82 -0.74 -1.92
CA VAL A 40 5.44 0.66 -1.98
C VAL A 40 5.16 1.01 -3.44
N LEU A 41 3.96 1.50 -3.71
CA LEU A 41 3.46 1.80 -5.05
C LEU A 41 3.03 3.25 -5.16
N ASP A 42 3.45 3.90 -6.24
CA ASP A 42 2.93 5.20 -6.64
C ASP A 42 1.54 5.05 -7.26
N ILE A 43 0.51 5.65 -6.63
CA ILE A 43 -0.89 5.36 -7.00
C ILE A 43 -1.29 5.92 -8.37
N TYR A 44 -0.61 6.97 -8.82
CA TYR A 44 -0.89 7.62 -10.10
C TYR A 44 -0.28 6.82 -11.26
N SER A 45 1.03 6.56 -11.20
CA SER A 45 1.76 5.88 -12.27
C SER A 45 1.67 4.35 -12.24
N ARG A 46 1.21 3.78 -11.11
CA ARG A 46 1.18 2.33 -10.82
C ARG A 46 2.56 1.67 -10.83
N LYS A 47 3.62 2.46 -10.65
CA LYS A 47 4.99 1.95 -10.55
C LYS A 47 5.31 1.55 -9.11
N ILE A 48 6.04 0.44 -9.00
CA ILE A 48 6.66 0.02 -7.74
C ILE A 48 7.86 0.93 -7.49
N VAL A 49 7.88 1.59 -6.34
CA VAL A 49 8.95 2.50 -5.91
C VAL A 49 9.78 1.95 -4.76
N GLY A 50 9.34 0.85 -4.14
CA GLY A 50 10.04 0.14 -3.08
C GLY A 50 9.31 -1.10 -2.60
#